data_AF-A0A2T2VBG0-F1
#
_entry.id   AF-A0A2T2VBG0-F1
#
_cell.length_a   1.000
_cell.length_b   1.000
_cell.length_c   1.000
_cell.angle_alpha   90.00
_cell.angle_beta   90.00
_cell.angle_gamma   90.00
#
_symmetry.space_group_name_H-M   'P 1'
#
loop_
_entity.id
_entity.type
_entity.pdbx_description
1 polymer ?
#
loop_
_entity_poly.entity_id
_entity_poly.type
_entity_poly.pdbx_seq_one_letter_code
_entity_poly.pdbx_strand_id
1 'polypeptide(L)'
;MRQQFLIVNCTVVAGLLALGYFFQPVFWAFVLIGLLCPGADTCNSARAMMIATGCIQALRCHTNKCPTGVATQDPVLTRGLDGGDKRQRVARYHQETIHSVHELVAAAGVRSTVQFDRNFISRRIDGDETKTLEEIYPYPQPESLLSPPYASDYQEDMQQSSPHTFDKVKGYKKMQ
;
A
#
# COMPACT_ATOMS: atom_id res chain seq x y z
N MET A 1 1.54 -19.72 -4.17
CA MET A 1 0.92 -18.58 -4.90
C MET A 1 0.86 -17.41 -3.95
N ARG A 2 1.60 -16.35 -4.27
CA ARG A 2 1.72 -15.11 -3.48
C ARG A 2 0.54 -14.21 -3.83
N GLN A 3 -0.49 -14.15 -2.98
CA GLN A 3 -1.56 -13.15 -3.12
C GLN A 3 -1.90 -12.59 -1.74
N GLN A 4 -1.16 -11.56 -1.33
CA GLN A 4 -1.61 -10.66 -0.28
C GLN A 4 -1.69 -9.25 -0.90
N PHE A 5 -2.90 -8.87 -1.31
CA PHE A 5 -3.24 -7.48 -1.61
C PHE A 5 -3.26 -6.71 -0.29
N LEU A 6 -2.13 -6.15 0.12
CA LEU A 6 -2.05 -5.28 1.29
C LEU A 6 -2.47 -3.86 0.87
N ILE A 7 -3.73 -3.50 1.13
CA ILE A 7 -4.21 -2.10 1.02
C ILE A 7 -3.71 -1.37 2.27
N VAL A 8 -2.50 -0.81 2.23
CA VAL A 8 -2.02 0.09 3.28
C VAL A 8 -2.70 1.45 3.11
N ASN A 9 -3.74 1.67 3.92
CA ASN A 9 -4.32 2.99 4.11
C ASN A 9 -3.31 3.80 4.95
N CYS A 10 -2.56 4.64 4.26
CA CYS A 10 -1.40 5.38 4.77
C CYS A 10 -1.83 6.49 5.75
N THR A 11 -2.26 6.11 6.95
CA THR A 11 -2.72 7.02 8.01
C THR A 11 -1.77 7.11 9.21
N VAL A 12 -0.51 6.68 9.06
CA VAL A 12 0.48 6.76 10.14
C VAL A 12 1.79 7.39 9.66
N VAL A 13 1.71 8.67 9.27
CA VAL A 13 2.85 9.61 9.42
C VAL A 13 2.27 10.99 9.76
N ALA A 14 1.68 11.10 10.95
CA ALA A 14 1.20 12.38 11.49
C ALA A 14 2.35 13.24 12.08
N GLY A 15 3.61 12.76 12.06
CA GLY A 15 4.75 13.43 12.72
C GLY A 15 5.54 14.43 11.88
N LEU A 16 5.36 14.48 10.55
CA LEU A 16 6.13 15.35 9.64
C LEU A 16 5.23 16.37 8.92
N LEU A 17 4.36 17.05 9.67
CA LEU A 17 3.37 18.00 9.13
C LEU A 17 3.92 19.41 8.83
N ALA A 18 5.23 19.66 8.97
CA ALA A 18 5.77 21.02 8.90
C ALA A 18 6.47 21.42 7.58
N LEU A 19 6.67 20.52 6.61
CA LEU A 19 7.56 20.83 5.46
C LEU A 19 6.98 20.53 4.06
N GLY A 20 5.66 20.41 3.91
CA GLY A 20 5.07 20.22 2.56
C GLY A 20 5.45 18.92 1.85
N TYR A 21 6.19 18.03 2.52
CA TYR A 21 6.77 16.81 1.96
C TYR A 21 5.78 15.63 1.80
N PHE A 22 4.56 15.75 2.31
CA PHE A 22 3.54 14.70 2.18
C PHE A 22 3.15 14.41 0.71
N PHE A 23 3.38 15.38 -0.18
CA PHE A 23 3.11 15.23 -1.62
C PHE A 23 4.34 14.87 -2.45
N GLN A 24 5.49 14.63 -1.81
CA GLN A 24 6.70 14.29 -2.55
C GLN A 24 6.72 12.84 -3.03
N PRO A 25 7.21 12.60 -4.26
CA PRO A 25 7.41 11.26 -4.82
C PRO A 25 8.26 10.33 -3.94
N VAL A 26 9.24 10.88 -3.21
CA VAL A 26 10.14 10.14 -2.30
C VAL A 26 9.39 9.40 -1.20
N PHE A 27 8.41 10.03 -0.56
CA PHE A 27 7.62 9.37 0.48
C PHE A 27 6.86 8.15 -0.08
N TRP A 28 6.28 8.32 -1.26
CA TRP A 28 5.58 7.23 -1.94
C TRP A 28 6.53 6.11 -2.36
N ALA A 29 7.77 6.42 -2.74
CA ALA A 29 8.78 5.41 -3.03
C ALA A 29 9.09 4.53 -1.81
N PHE A 30 9.20 5.11 -0.60
CA PHE A 30 9.33 4.33 0.65
C PHE A 30 8.12 3.42 0.90
N VAL A 31 6.90 3.94 0.69
CA VAL A 31 5.68 3.13 0.83
C VAL A 31 5.66 1.97 -0.18
N LEU A 32 6.07 2.22 -1.43
CA LEU A 32 6.14 1.19 -2.47
C LEU A 32 7.12 0.08 -2.09
N ILE A 33 8.34 0.41 -1.68
CA ILE A 33 9.32 -0.58 -1.22
C ILE A 33 8.79 -1.32 0.02
N GLY A 34 8.17 -0.58 0.94
CA GLY A 34 7.44 -1.10 2.09
C GLY A 34 6.47 -2.22 1.77
N LEU A 35 5.78 -2.12 0.64
CA LEU A 35 4.81 -3.11 0.14
C LEU A 35 5.46 -4.23 -0.68
N LEU A 36 6.56 -3.94 -1.38
CA LEU A 36 7.30 -4.93 -2.16
C LEU A 36 7.97 -5.97 -1.25
N CYS A 37 8.60 -5.55 -0.16
CA CYS A 37 9.30 -6.44 0.78
C CYS A 37 8.44 -7.60 1.36
N PRO A 38 7.20 -7.38 1.83
CA PRO A 38 6.35 -8.49 2.30
C PRO A 38 5.87 -9.41 1.17
N GLY A 39 5.99 -8.97 -0.10
CA GLY A 39 5.77 -9.79 -1.29
C GLY A 39 4.69 -9.30 -2.25
N ALA A 40 4.39 -7.99 -2.30
CA ALA A 40 3.46 -7.47 -3.31
C ALA A 40 4.08 -7.51 -4.72
N ASP A 41 3.34 -8.05 -5.70
CA ASP A 41 3.79 -8.05 -7.10
C ASP A 41 3.51 -6.72 -7.82
N THR A 42 2.45 -6.03 -7.40
CA THR A 42 2.03 -4.73 -7.97
C THR A 42 1.53 -3.79 -6.88
N CYS A 43 1.78 -2.50 -7.07
CA CYS A 43 1.33 -1.46 -6.15
C CYS A 43 0.60 -0.38 -6.95
N ASN A 44 -0.60 0.01 -6.50
CA ASN A 44 -1.41 1.03 -7.15
C ASN A 44 -1.65 2.20 -6.20
N SER A 45 -1.40 3.42 -6.66
CA SER A 45 -1.67 4.64 -5.89
C SER A 45 -2.87 5.37 -6.48
N ALA A 46 -4.01 5.33 -5.80
CA ALA A 46 -5.21 6.05 -6.24
C ALA A 46 -5.21 7.51 -5.73
N ARG A 47 -5.00 7.69 -4.41
CA ARG A 47 -5.12 9.01 -3.77
C ARG A 47 -4.09 10.00 -4.29
N ALA A 48 -2.83 9.58 -4.42
CA ALA A 48 -1.79 10.48 -4.89
C ALA A 48 -2.01 10.89 -6.36
N MET A 49 -2.46 9.95 -7.21
CA MET A 49 -2.82 10.24 -8.60
C MET A 49 -4.03 11.17 -8.73
N MET A 50 -5.02 11.05 -7.84
CA MET A 50 -6.12 12.02 -7.80
C MET A 50 -5.61 13.42 -7.47
N ILE A 51 -4.64 13.55 -6.56
CA ILE A 51 -4.06 14.85 -6.19
C ILE A 51 -3.19 15.41 -7.33
N ALA A 52 -2.39 14.56 -7.99
CA ALA A 52 -1.64 14.94 -9.20
C ALA A 52 -2.58 15.44 -10.31
N THR A 53 -3.76 14.81 -10.45
CA THR A 53 -4.82 15.25 -11.37
C THR A 53 -5.46 16.59 -10.93
N GLY A 54 -5.43 16.94 -9.64
CA GLY A 54 -5.94 18.20 -9.10
C GLY A 54 -7.02 18.05 -8.03
N CYS A 55 -7.09 16.92 -7.32
CA CYS A 55 -7.90 16.81 -6.11
C CYS A 55 -7.31 17.71 -5.00
N ILE A 56 -8.13 18.61 -4.47
CA ILE A 56 -7.80 19.50 -3.34
C ILE A 56 -8.35 19.00 -2.00
N GLN A 57 -8.76 17.71 -1.95
CA GLN A 57 -9.36 17.10 -0.77
C GLN A 57 -10.58 17.85 -0.20
N ALA A 58 -11.45 18.36 -1.08
CA ALA A 58 -12.67 19.06 -0.68
C ALA A 58 -13.72 18.18 0.03
N LEU A 59 -13.54 16.85 0.06
CA LEU A 59 -14.44 15.86 0.67
C LEU A 59 -15.91 15.92 0.18
N ARG A 60 -16.15 16.49 -1.00
CA ARG A 60 -17.47 16.64 -1.63
C ARG A 60 -17.73 15.66 -2.78
N CYS A 61 -16.93 14.60 -2.89
CA CYS A 61 -16.96 13.67 -4.02
C CYS A 61 -18.34 13.02 -4.23
N HIS A 62 -19.09 12.75 -3.15
CA HIS A 62 -20.41 12.11 -3.18
C HIS A 62 -21.55 13.06 -3.61
N THR A 63 -21.32 14.38 -3.59
CA THR A 63 -22.37 15.39 -3.84
C THR A 63 -22.52 15.78 -5.31
N ASN A 64 -21.69 15.20 -6.19
CA ASN A 64 -21.52 15.63 -7.58
C ASN A 64 -21.01 17.08 -7.76
N LYS A 65 -20.66 17.79 -6.67
CA LYS A 65 -20.21 19.20 -6.68
C LYS A 65 -18.70 19.32 -6.39
N CYS A 66 -17.88 18.53 -7.08
CA CYS A 66 -16.43 18.61 -6.96
C CYS A 66 -15.92 19.92 -7.61
N PRO A 67 -15.27 20.83 -6.86
CA PRO A 67 -14.86 22.13 -7.39
C PRO A 67 -13.76 22.04 -8.45
N THR A 68 -13.00 20.95 -8.49
CA THR A 68 -11.87 20.78 -9.42
C THR A 68 -12.17 19.90 -10.63
N GLY A 69 -13.42 19.45 -10.76
CA GLY A 69 -13.87 18.66 -11.92
C GLY A 69 -13.45 17.19 -11.90
N VAL A 70 -12.79 16.70 -10.83
CA VAL A 70 -12.27 15.32 -10.76
C VAL A 70 -13.37 14.28 -10.50
N ALA A 71 -14.29 14.59 -9.59
CA ALA A 71 -15.36 13.68 -9.16
C ALA A 71 -16.73 14.35 -9.36
N THR A 72 -17.09 14.61 -10.61
CA THR A 72 -18.37 15.21 -11.00
C THR A 72 -18.77 14.79 -12.41
N GLN A 73 -20.07 14.70 -12.64
CA GLN A 73 -20.71 14.51 -13.95
C GLN A 73 -21.30 15.82 -14.50
N ASP A 74 -21.16 16.94 -13.78
CA ASP A 74 -21.62 18.25 -14.24
C ASP A 74 -20.64 18.80 -15.30
N PRO A 75 -21.08 19.00 -16.56
CA PRO A 75 -20.20 19.47 -17.64
C PRO A 75 -19.59 20.85 -17.34
N VAL A 76 -20.22 21.69 -16.51
CA VAL A 76 -19.67 22.99 -16.10
C VAL A 76 -18.44 22.81 -15.23
N LEU A 77 -18.51 21.88 -14.27
CA LEU A 77 -17.41 21.60 -13.34
C LEU A 77 -16.31 20.76 -13.99
N THR A 78 -16.67 19.84 -14.89
CA THR A 78 -15.70 19.02 -15.64
C THR A 78 -14.79 19.88 -16.52
N ARG A 79 -15.21 21.07 -16.96
CA ARG A 79 -14.30 22.02 -17.67
C ARG A 79 -13.08 22.42 -16.85
N GLY A 80 -13.16 22.37 -15.51
CA GLY A 80 -12.01 22.57 -14.63
C GLY A 80 -10.96 21.45 -14.74
N LEU A 81 -11.31 20.31 -15.34
CA LEU A 81 -10.43 19.20 -15.70
C LEU A 81 -9.84 19.40 -17.10
N ASP A 82 -8.93 20.37 -17.24
CA ASP A 82 -8.17 20.51 -18.48
C ASP A 82 -7.23 19.31 -18.69
N GLY A 83 -7.58 18.46 -19.67
CA GLY A 83 -6.79 17.28 -20.03
C GLY A 83 -5.41 17.63 -20.58
N GLY A 84 -5.21 18.83 -21.14
CA GLY A 84 -3.94 19.29 -21.70
C GLY A 84 -2.85 19.42 -20.63
N ASP A 85 -3.13 20.18 -19.57
CA ASP A 85 -2.23 20.38 -18.44
C ASP A 85 -2.19 19.15 -17.50
N LYS A 86 -3.36 18.64 -17.10
CA LYS A 86 -3.44 17.62 -16.04
C LYS A 86 -2.78 16.31 -16.42
N ARG A 87 -2.82 15.90 -17.69
CA ARG A 87 -2.10 14.70 -18.16
C ARG A 87 -0.59 14.82 -17.95
N GLN A 88 -0.01 16.01 -18.18
CA GLN A 88 1.42 16.23 -18.03
C GLN A 88 1.81 16.20 -16.56
N ARG A 89 0.97 16.79 -15.69
CA ARG A 89 1.17 16.76 -14.24
C ARG A 89 1.17 15.32 -13.69
N VAL A 90 0.19 14.51 -14.11
CA VAL A 90 0.11 13.10 -13.72
C VAL A 90 1.31 12.30 -14.25
N ALA A 91 1.69 12.50 -15.51
CA ALA A 91 2.84 11.83 -16.11
C ALA A 91 4.16 12.17 -15.39
N ARG A 92 4.41 13.46 -15.12
CA ARG A 92 5.58 13.91 -14.35
C ARG A 92 5.57 13.31 -12.95
N TYR A 93 4.45 13.38 -12.24
CA TYR A 93 4.35 12.80 -10.90
C TYR A 93 4.66 11.30 -10.89
N HIS A 94 4.16 10.54 -11.88
CA HIS A 94 4.49 9.14 -12.03
C HIS A 94 5.99 8.90 -12.27
N GLN A 95 6.58 9.65 -13.23
CA GLN A 95 7.99 9.56 -13.56
C GLN A 95 8.89 9.85 -12.37
N GLU A 96 8.61 10.92 -11.61
CA GLU A 96 9.36 11.26 -10.41
C GLU A 96 9.21 10.18 -9.32
N THR A 97 8.02 9.57 -9.20
CA THR A 97 7.81 8.47 -8.23
C THR A 97 8.67 7.26 -8.58
N ILE A 98 8.71 6.89 -9.87
CA ILE A 98 9.56 5.80 -10.33
C ILE A 98 11.04 6.16 -10.17
N HIS A 99 11.42 7.41 -10.46
CA HIS A 99 12.78 7.89 -10.25
C HIS A 99 13.22 7.76 -8.79
N SER A 100 12.40 8.21 -7.84
CA SER A 100 12.68 8.02 -6.41
C SER A 100 12.74 6.55 -5.98
N VAL A 101 11.95 5.67 -6.59
CA VAL A 101 12.10 4.21 -6.36
C VAL A 101 13.46 3.72 -6.85
N HIS A 102 13.95 4.17 -8.01
CA HIS A 102 15.28 3.82 -8.49
C HIS A 102 16.39 4.32 -7.55
N GLU A 103 16.27 5.53 -7.03
CA GLU A 103 17.23 6.07 -6.05
C GLU A 103 17.27 5.20 -4.78
N LEU A 104 16.11 4.79 -4.27
CA LEU A 104 16.03 3.91 -3.11
C LEU A 104 16.54 2.50 -3.38
N VAL A 105 16.27 1.94 -4.56
CA VAL A 105 16.84 0.65 -5.03
C VAL A 105 18.36 0.73 -5.03
N ALA A 106 18.92 1.79 -5.60
CA ALA A 106 20.36 2.01 -5.63
C ALA A 106 20.95 2.21 -4.22
N ALA A 107 20.27 2.99 -3.37
CA ALA A 107 20.69 3.23 -1.99
C ALA A 107 20.66 1.95 -1.13
N ALA A 108 19.71 1.05 -1.38
CA ALA A 108 19.63 -0.26 -0.74
C ALA A 108 20.67 -1.27 -1.27
N GLY A 109 21.44 -0.91 -2.30
CA GLY A 109 22.48 -1.77 -2.87
C GLY A 109 21.95 -2.93 -3.73
N VAL A 110 20.65 -2.93 -4.06
CA VAL A 110 20.02 -3.94 -4.92
C VAL A 110 19.91 -3.44 -6.35
N ARG A 111 19.80 -4.36 -7.31
CA ARG A 111 19.72 -4.02 -8.75
C ARG A 111 18.29 -3.96 -9.28
N SER A 112 17.34 -4.54 -8.55
CA SER A 112 15.96 -4.69 -8.99
C SER A 112 15.03 -4.73 -7.79
N THR A 113 13.81 -4.24 -7.99
CA THR A 113 12.74 -4.27 -6.98
C THR A 113 12.35 -5.69 -6.55
N VAL A 114 12.64 -6.70 -7.37
CA VAL A 114 12.35 -8.12 -7.07
C VAL A 114 13.28 -8.69 -5.98
N GLN A 115 14.41 -8.03 -5.73
CA GLN A 115 15.38 -8.45 -4.70
C GLN A 115 15.01 -7.98 -3.30
N PHE A 116 13.99 -7.13 -3.16
CA PHE A 116 13.49 -6.76 -1.86
C PHE A 116 12.80 -7.95 -1.18
N ASP A 117 13.32 -8.33 -0.03
CA ASP A 117 12.74 -9.31 0.87
C ASP A 117 12.35 -8.67 2.22
N ARG A 118 11.82 -9.48 3.13
CA ARG A 118 11.38 -9.04 4.46
C ARG A 118 12.53 -8.57 5.36
N ASN A 119 13.79 -8.86 5.02
CA ASN A 119 14.96 -8.42 5.81
C ASN A 119 15.28 -6.94 5.61
N PHE A 120 14.82 -6.32 4.51
CA PHE A 120 15.06 -4.90 4.24
C PHE A 120 14.26 -3.94 5.12
N ILE A 121 13.29 -4.43 5.89
CA ILE A 121 12.43 -3.60 6.73
C ILE A 121 12.52 -4.06 8.18
N SER A 122 12.91 -3.13 9.05
CA SER A 122 12.89 -3.30 10.49
C SER A 122 11.76 -2.49 11.09
N ARG A 123 10.98 -3.12 11.98
CA ARG A 123 9.91 -2.51 12.75
C ARG A 123 10.25 -2.61 14.23
N ARG A 124 10.10 -1.48 14.92
CA ARG A 124 10.10 -1.46 16.38
C ARG A 124 8.80 -2.05 16.90
N ILE A 125 8.89 -3.18 17.61
CA ILE A 125 7.73 -3.86 18.19
C ILE A 125 7.41 -3.25 19.56
N ASP A 126 8.45 -3.09 20.38
CA ASP A 126 8.35 -2.54 21.73
C ASP A 126 9.40 -1.46 22.00
N GLY A 127 9.37 -0.89 23.20
CA GLY A 127 10.28 0.16 23.64
C GLY A 127 11.77 -0.17 23.48
N ASP A 128 12.17 -1.44 23.46
CA ASP A 128 13.59 -1.82 23.32
C ASP A 128 13.83 -2.85 22.21
N GLU A 129 12.77 -3.36 21.58
CA GLU A 129 12.88 -4.45 20.62
C GLU A 129 12.60 -3.97 19.19
N THR A 130 13.59 -4.14 18.31
CA THR A 130 13.47 -3.94 16.87
C THR A 130 13.67 -5.27 16.18
N LYS A 131 12.69 -5.67 15.36
CA LYS A 131 12.72 -6.91 14.59
C LYS A 131 12.55 -6.60 13.11
N THR A 132 13.16 -7.42 12.26
CA THR A 132 12.91 -7.43 10.83
C THR A 132 11.52 -7.99 10.53
N LEU A 133 10.97 -7.68 9.35
CA LEU A 133 9.69 -8.30 8.95
C LEU A 133 9.81 -9.82 8.79
N GLU A 134 10.99 -10.37 8.55
CA GLU A 134 11.20 -11.82 8.47
C GLU A 134 11.03 -12.48 9.84
N GLU A 135 11.54 -11.85 10.90
CA GLU A 135 11.37 -12.33 12.28
C GLU A 135 9.92 -12.19 12.78
N ILE A 136 9.22 -11.13 12.35
CA ILE A 136 7.83 -10.89 12.75
C ILE A 136 6.87 -11.77 11.95
N TYR A 137 7.16 -11.98 10.66
CA TYR A 137 6.36 -12.76 9.73
C TYR A 137 7.30 -13.68 8.94
N PRO A 138 7.60 -14.88 9.44
CA PRO A 138 8.48 -15.82 8.75
C PRO A 138 7.81 -16.40 7.49
N TYR A 139 8.61 -16.85 6.53
CA TYR A 139 8.05 -17.62 5.41
C TYR A 139 7.59 -19.01 5.88
N PRO A 140 6.33 -19.42 5.59
CA PRO A 140 5.90 -20.78 5.87
C PRO A 140 6.67 -21.75 4.96
N GLN A 141 6.91 -22.96 5.48
CA GLN A 141 7.48 -24.02 4.66
C GLN A 141 6.53 -24.34 3.51
N PRO A 142 7.04 -24.61 2.29
CA PRO A 142 6.19 -25.09 1.20
C PRO A 142 5.31 -26.24 1.68
N GLU A 143 4.04 -26.25 1.26
CA GLU A 143 3.06 -27.29 1.59
C GLU A 143 2.57 -27.33 3.05
N SER A 144 3.07 -26.48 3.96
CA SER A 144 2.67 -26.47 5.37
C SER A 144 1.21 -26.09 5.64
N LEU A 145 0.46 -25.69 4.62
CA LEU A 145 -0.97 -25.35 4.69
C LEU A 145 -1.85 -26.38 3.98
N LEU A 146 -1.28 -27.41 3.35
CA LEU A 146 -2.05 -28.42 2.61
C LEU A 146 -2.54 -29.54 3.51
N SER A 147 -1.76 -29.94 4.52
CA SER A 147 -2.09 -31.02 5.44
C SER A 147 -1.70 -30.69 6.88
N PRO A 148 -2.46 -31.14 7.89
CA PRO A 148 -2.07 -31.02 9.29
C PRO A 148 -0.76 -31.79 9.60
N PRO A 149 0.08 -31.31 10.54
CA PRO A 149 -0.09 -30.08 11.32
C PRO A 149 0.20 -28.82 10.48
N TYR A 150 -0.68 -27.82 10.60
CA TYR A 150 -0.49 -26.53 9.94
C TYR A 150 0.59 -25.70 10.63
N ALA A 151 1.17 -24.73 9.91
CA ALA A 151 2.07 -23.74 10.52
C ALA A 151 1.38 -23.04 11.71
N SER A 152 2.11 -22.85 12.82
CA SER A 152 1.58 -22.35 14.10
C SER A 152 0.73 -21.10 13.95
N ASP A 153 1.20 -20.15 13.14
CA ASP A 153 0.61 -18.83 12.98
C ASP A 153 -0.74 -18.87 12.26
N TYR A 154 -0.95 -19.92 11.45
CA TYR A 154 -2.15 -20.11 10.64
C TYR A 154 -3.01 -21.28 11.14
N GLN A 155 -2.66 -21.92 12.26
CA GLN A 155 -3.32 -23.16 12.67
C GLN A 155 -4.80 -22.93 12.99
N GLU A 156 -5.14 -21.87 13.71
CA GLU A 156 -6.52 -21.52 14.03
C GLU A 156 -7.31 -21.14 12.77
N ASP A 157 -6.72 -20.30 11.92
CA ASP A 157 -7.34 -19.87 10.65
C ASP A 157 -7.62 -21.06 9.73
N MET A 158 -6.66 -21.99 9.59
CA MET A 158 -6.79 -23.18 8.74
C MET A 158 -7.82 -24.17 9.30
N GLN A 159 -7.91 -24.35 10.62
CA GLN A 159 -8.93 -25.19 11.25
C GLN A 159 -10.35 -24.64 11.08
N GLN A 160 -10.47 -23.32 11.01
CA GLN A 160 -11.74 -22.63 10.79
C GLN A 160 -12.10 -22.49 9.31
N SER A 161 -11.12 -22.59 8.42
CA SER A 161 -11.36 -22.54 6.98
C SER A 161 -12.10 -23.79 6.49
N SER A 162 -13.05 -23.60 5.58
CA SER A 162 -13.75 -24.68 4.89
C SER A 162 -13.69 -24.45 3.38
N PRO A 163 -13.33 -25.45 2.56
CA PRO A 163 -13.36 -25.31 1.11
C PRO A 163 -14.79 -25.26 0.55
N HIS A 164 -15.79 -25.61 1.35
CA HIS A 164 -17.18 -25.77 0.89
C HIS A 164 -18.09 -24.60 1.28
N THR A 165 -17.66 -23.69 2.14
CA THR A 165 -18.53 -22.69 2.73
C THR A 165 -17.75 -21.47 3.23
N PHE A 166 -18.30 -20.28 2.96
CA PHE A 166 -17.78 -18.99 3.46
C PHE A 166 -18.54 -18.47 4.70
N ASP A 167 -19.45 -19.27 5.24
CA ASP A 167 -20.18 -18.93 6.46
C ASP A 167 -19.23 -18.78 7.64
N LYS A 168 -19.61 -17.91 8.57
CA LYS A 168 -18.83 -17.68 9.79
C LYS A 168 -18.81 -18.95 10.64
N VAL A 169 -17.62 -19.34 11.07
CA VAL A 169 -17.47 -20.39 12.08
C VAL A 169 -18.09 -19.92 13.39
N LYS A 170 -18.99 -20.73 13.96
CA LYS A 170 -19.61 -20.44 15.26
C LYS A 170 -18.51 -20.38 16.33
N GLY A 171 -18.37 -19.23 16.98
CA GLY A 171 -17.39 -19.02 18.06
C GLY A 171 -16.21 -18.11 17.73
N TYR A 172 -16.14 -17.53 16.52
CA TYR A 172 -15.09 -16.58 16.16
C TYR A 172 -15.12 -15.31 17.04
N LYS A 173 -14.22 -15.24 18.03
CA LYS A 173 -13.86 -13.99 18.69
C LYS A 173 -12.82 -13.31 17.82
N LYS A 174 -13.24 -12.26 17.11
CA LYS A 174 -12.31 -11.39 16.39
C LYS A 174 -11.26 -10.90 17.39
N MET A 175 -9.99 -11.28 17.21
CA MET A 175 -8.87 -10.67 17.92
C MET A 175 -8.96 -9.16 17.66
N GLN A 176 -9.19 -8.39 18.73
CA GLN A 176 -9.23 -6.93 18.71
C GLN A 176 -7.82 -6.37 18.73
#